data_AF-A0A7V4P131-F1
#
_entry.id   AF-A0A7V4P131-F1
#
_cell.length_a   1.000
_cell.length_b   1.000
_cell.length_c   1.000
_cell.angle_alpha   90.00
_cell.angle_beta   90.00
_cell.angle_gamma   90.00
#
_symmetry.space_group_name_H-M   'P 1'
#
loop_
_entity.id
_entity.type
_entity.pdbx_description
1 polymer ?
#
loop_
_entity_poly.entity_id
_entity_poly.type
_entity_poly.pdbx_seq_one_letter_code
_entity_poly.pdbx_strand_id
1 'polypeptide(L)' 'MEAWNKIQLGDSEHHVREVMGTPRAEYLATSAPADYRVSGYARPTRGIGCKVLVYTEKDLVFYVYIDMLGRVEDKFHGPS' A
#
# COMPACT_ATOMS: atom_id res chain seq x y z
N MET A 1 14.72 0.90 -1.13
CA MET A 1 14.15 -0.46 -1.15
C MET A 1 14.40 -1.22 -2.45
N GLU A 2 15.19 -2.30 -2.43
CA GLU A 2 15.19 -3.29 -3.51
C GLU A 2 13.92 -4.16 -3.52
N ALA A 3 13.29 -4.34 -2.34
CA ALA A 3 12.09 -5.15 -2.16
C ALA A 3 10.86 -4.63 -2.93
N TRP A 4 10.71 -3.31 -3.05
CA TRP A 4 9.60 -2.68 -3.78
C TRP A 4 9.51 -3.12 -5.26
N ASN A 5 10.66 -3.35 -5.88
CA ASN A 5 10.74 -3.75 -7.28
C ASN A 5 10.32 -5.21 -7.51
N LYS A 6 10.24 -6.01 -6.44
CA LYS A 6 9.82 -7.42 -6.50
C LYS A 6 8.30 -7.59 -6.46
N ILE A 7 7.56 -6.60 -5.95
CA ILE A 7 6.08 -6.63 -5.93
C ILE A 7 5.54 -6.36 -7.33
N GLN A 8 4.54 -7.09 -7.79
CA GLN A 8 3.89 -6.90 -9.10
C GLN A 8 2.37 -6.89 -8.95
N LEU A 9 1.68 -6.37 -9.98
CA LEU A 9 0.22 -6.48 -10.05
C LEU A 9 -0.18 -7.95 -10.13
N GLY A 10 -1.20 -8.33 -9.36
CA GLY A 10 -1.68 -9.70 -9.23
C GLY A 10 -1.01 -10.54 -8.15
N ASP A 11 0.08 -10.07 -7.53
CA ASP A 11 0.72 -10.76 -6.40
C ASP A 11 -0.23 -10.88 -5.22
N SER A 12 -0.09 -11.94 -4.42
CA SER A 12 -0.90 -12.10 -3.22
C SER A 12 -0.47 -11.15 -2.10
N GLU A 13 -1.41 -10.77 -1.23
CA GLU A 13 -1.09 -10.04 0.01
C GLU A 13 -0.01 -10.76 0.84
N HIS A 14 -0.04 -12.10 0.86
CA HIS A 14 0.98 -12.90 1.55
C HIS A 14 2.38 -12.63 0.99
N HIS A 15 2.53 -12.69 -0.34
CA HIS A 15 3.81 -12.44 -0.99
C HIS A 15 4.31 -11.01 -0.72
N VAL A 16 3.42 -10.02 -0.74
CA VAL A 16 3.76 -8.63 -0.41
C VAL A 16 4.34 -8.53 0.99
N ARG A 17 3.72 -9.19 1.98
CA ARG A 17 4.20 -9.19 3.37
C ARG A 17 5.52 -9.96 3.54
N GLU A 18 5.74 -11.03 2.80
CA GLU A 18 7.03 -11.75 2.82
C GLU A 18 8.17 -10.88 2.28
N VAL A 19 7.91 -10.12 1.23
CA VAL A 19 8.93 -9.29 0.56
C VAL A 19 9.18 -7.97 1.28
N MET A 20 8.10 -7.29 1.70
CA MET A 20 8.16 -5.94 2.29
C MET A 20 8.21 -5.95 3.82
N GLY A 21 7.91 -7.10 4.44
CA GLY A 21 7.78 -7.24 5.89
C GLY A 21 6.45 -6.72 6.43
N THR A 22 6.48 -6.25 7.68
CA THR A 22 5.30 -5.74 8.39
C THR A 22 4.94 -4.33 7.91
N PRO A 23 3.69 -4.07 7.48
CA PRO A 23 3.27 -2.73 7.12
C PRO A 23 3.24 -1.81 8.35
N ARG A 24 3.52 -0.53 8.14
CA ARG A 24 3.35 0.51 9.17
C ARG A 24 1.87 0.65 9.55
N ALA A 25 0.99 0.59 8.55
CA ALA A 25 -0.44 0.66 8.73
C ALA A 25 -1.16 -0.17 7.66
N GLU A 26 -2.33 -0.64 7.99
CA GLU A 26 -3.25 -1.30 7.07
C GLU A 26 -4.65 -0.70 7.25
N TYR A 27 -5.34 -0.49 6.13
CA TYR A 27 -6.70 0.06 6.15
C TYR A 27 -7.59 -0.78 5.25
N LEU A 28 -8.81 -1.07 5.71
CA LEU A 28 -9.85 -1.70 4.90
C LEU A 28 -10.70 -0.62 4.24
N ALA A 29 -11.33 -0.93 3.11
CA ALA A 29 -12.27 -0.05 2.44
C ALA A 29 -13.36 0.49 3.37
N THR A 30 -13.77 -0.31 4.35
CA THR A 30 -14.84 0.02 5.31
C THR A 30 -14.38 0.82 6.53
N SER A 31 -13.08 0.84 6.83
CA SER A 31 -12.53 1.46 8.05
C SER A 31 -11.48 2.53 7.78
N ALA A 32 -11.09 2.72 6.52
CA ALA A 32 -10.12 3.72 6.15
C ALA A 32 -10.65 5.13 6.48
N PRO A 33 -9.86 5.99 7.14
CA PRO A 33 -10.21 7.39 7.26
C PRO A 33 -10.29 8.03 5.86
N ALA A 34 -11.07 9.11 5.76
CA ALA A 34 -11.23 9.84 4.49
C ALA A 34 -9.90 10.30 3.89
N ASP A 35 -8.90 10.56 4.75
CA ASP A 35 -7.52 10.82 4.37
C ASP A 35 -6.58 9.80 5.02
N TYR A 36 -6.59 8.57 4.52
CA TYR A 36 -5.71 7.49 4.97
C TYR A 36 -4.26 7.62 4.45
N ARG A 37 -3.97 8.69 3.71
CA ARG A 37 -2.63 8.98 3.22
C ARG A 37 -1.84 9.77 4.25
N VAL A 38 -0.52 9.64 4.18
CA VAL A 38 0.40 10.42 4.98
C VAL A 38 0.31 11.90 4.56
N SER A 39 0.17 12.78 5.55
CA SER A 39 0.03 14.23 5.36
C SER A 39 1.18 14.80 4.54
N GLY A 40 0.86 15.58 3.50
CA GLY A 40 1.86 16.15 2.57
C GLY A 40 2.00 15.38 1.25
N TYR A 41 1.31 14.24 1.11
CA TYR A 41 1.37 13.45 -0.11
C TYR A 41 0.59 14.07 -1.28
N ALA A 42 1.29 14.38 -2.38
CA ALA A 42 0.74 15.17 -3.48
C ALA A 42 -0.24 14.44 -4.42
N ARG A 43 -0.43 13.12 -4.31
CA ARG A 43 -1.33 12.40 -5.22
C ARG A 43 -2.79 12.47 -4.75
N PRO A 44 -3.79 12.49 -5.67
CA PRO A 44 -5.21 12.45 -5.31
C PRO A 44 -5.58 11.14 -4.61
N THR A 45 -6.29 11.24 -3.48
CA THR A 45 -6.77 10.07 -2.73
C THR A 45 -7.64 9.19 -3.62
N ARG A 46 -7.29 7.91 -3.69
CA ARG A 46 -8.04 6.88 -4.41
C ARG A 46 -8.93 6.13 -3.42
N GLY A 47 -10.11 5.67 -3.85
CA GLY A 47 -10.90 4.72 -3.06
C GLY A 47 -10.15 3.40 -2.86
N ILE A 48 -10.22 2.83 -1.66
CA ILE A 48 -9.67 1.49 -1.40
C ILE A 48 -10.72 0.48 -1.85
N GLY A 49 -10.35 -0.46 -2.73
CA GLY A 49 -11.25 -1.51 -3.19
C GLY A 49 -11.56 -2.53 -2.10
N CYS A 50 -10.52 -3.14 -1.51
CA CYS A 50 -10.65 -4.02 -0.36
C CYS A 50 -9.75 -3.58 0.79
N LYS A 51 -8.44 -3.50 0.55
CA LYS A 51 -7.45 -3.17 1.58
C LYS A 51 -6.30 -2.37 0.98
N VAL A 52 -5.65 -1.54 1.77
CA VAL A 52 -4.35 -0.94 1.43
C VAL A 52 -3.35 -1.23 2.54
N LEU A 53 -2.14 -1.58 2.15
CA LEU A 53 -0.99 -1.73 3.02
C LEU A 53 -0.07 -0.53 2.83
N VAL A 54 0.31 0.11 3.94
CA VAL A 54 1.17 1.28 3.95
C VAL A 54 2.50 0.93 4.59
N TYR A 55 3.58 1.14 3.86
CA TYR A 55 4.95 0.94 4.33
C TYR A 55 5.70 2.27 4.32
N THR A 56 6.67 2.43 5.20
CA THR A 56 7.54 3.61 5.24
C THR A 56 8.99 3.18 5.36
N GLU A 57 9.87 3.77 4.55
CA GLU A 57 11.32 3.60 4.64
C GLU A 57 11.99 4.95 4.41
N LYS A 58 12.73 5.43 5.41
CA LYS A 58 13.32 6.78 5.42
C LYS A 58 12.25 7.83 5.09
N ASP A 59 12.49 8.64 4.05
CA ASP A 59 11.61 9.72 3.60
C ASP A 59 10.64 9.26 2.49
N LEU A 60 10.36 7.95 2.38
CA LEU A 60 9.45 7.40 1.38
C LEU A 60 8.30 6.64 2.04
N VAL A 61 7.11 6.82 1.47
CA VAL A 61 5.92 6.01 1.76
C VAL A 61 5.53 5.20 0.54
N PHE A 62 5.17 3.95 0.78
CA PHE A 62 4.74 2.98 -0.22
C PHE A 62 3.32 2.53 0.10
N TYR A 63 2.47 2.51 -0.91
CA TYR A 63 1.10 2.06 -0.82
C TYR A 63 0.91 0.87 -1.75
N VAL A 64 0.38 -0.22 -1.21
CA VAL A 64 0.00 -1.42 -1.97
C VAL A 64 -1.49 -1.66 -1.78
N TYR A 65 -2.25 -1.55 -2.86
CA TYR A 65 -3.69 -1.76 -2.86
C TYR A 65 -4.00 -3.21 -3.20
N ILE A 66 -4.85 -3.81 -2.39
CA ILE A 66 -5.26 -5.20 -2.49
C ILE A 66 -6.74 -5.23 -2.88
N ASP A 67 -7.07 -6.02 -3.90
CA ASP A 67 -8.44 -6.24 -4.37
C ASP A 67 -9.21 -7.22 -3.46
N MET A 68 -10.48 -7.45 -3.78
CA MET A 68 -11.33 -8.39 -3.03
C MET A 68 -10.89 -9.86 -3.15
N LEU A 69 -9.99 -10.19 -4.08
CA LEU A 69 -9.42 -11.53 -4.25
C LEU A 69 -8.09 -11.69 -3.48
N GLY A 70 -7.67 -10.66 -2.72
CA GLY A 70 -6.43 -10.69 -1.96
C GLY A 70 -5.18 -10.48 -2.81
N ARG A 71 -5.31 -9.83 -3.97
CA ARG A 71 -4.22 -9.59 -4.93
C ARG A 71 -3.92 -8.12 -5.11
N VAL A 72 -2.67 -7.79 -5.46
CA VAL A 72 -2.25 -6.43 -5.74
C VAL A 72 -2.98 -5.90 -6.98
N GLU A 73 -3.87 -4.93 -6.79
CA GLU A 73 -4.54 -4.22 -7.88
C GLU A 73 -3.81 -2.94 -8.30
N ASP A 74 -3.02 -2.36 -7.39
CA ASP A 74 -2.23 -1.17 -7.66
C ASP A 74 -1.11 -1.03 -6.62
N LYS A 75 -0.04 -0.35 -7.01
CA LYS A 75 1.06 -0.03 -6.12
C LYS A 75 1.71 1.29 -6.53
N PHE A 76 2.04 2.13 -5.56
CA PHE A 76 2.84 3.33 -5.82
C PHE A 76 3.66 3.72 -4.59
N HIS A 77 4.65 4.58 -4.81
CA HIS A 77 5.44 5.18 -3.73
C HIS A 77 5.70 6.66 -4.01
N GLY A 78 6.09 7.39 -2.98
CA GLY A 78 6.57 8.77 -3.12
C GLY A 78 7.15 9.30 -1.81
N PRO A 79 7.56 10.57 -1.80
CA PRO A 79 8.10 11.20 -0.59
C PRO A 79 7.07 11.22 0.53
N SER A 80 7.54 11.02 1.76
CA SER A 80 6.75 11.09 3.00
C SER A 80 6.71 12.49 3.58
#